data_AF-A0A101GY41-F1
#
_entry.id   AF-A0A101GY41-F1
#
_cell.length_a   1.000
_cell.length_b   1.000
_cell.length_c   1.000
_cell.angle_alpha   90.00
_cell.angle_beta   90.00
_cell.angle_gamma   90.00
#
_symmetry.space_group_name_H-M   'P 1'
#
loop_
_entity.id
_entity.type
_entity.pdbx_description
1 polymer ?
#
loop_
_entity_poly.entity_id
_entity_poly.type
_entity_poly.pdbx_seq_one_letter_code
_entity_poly.pdbx_strand_id
1 'polypeptide(L)' 'ELRVRGFLQEEKAEVGELVTIETAAGRKVYGKIESVEPTHEHNFGDYIPELAEAGIELTRWLTGGDEDE' A
#
# COMPACT_ATOMS: atom_id res chain seq x y z
N GLU A 1 -15.60 2.73 -12.32
CA GLU A 1 -14.75 1.65 -11.80
C GLU A 1 -14.06 2.16 -10.54
N LEU A 2 -14.06 1.39 -9.44
CA LEU A 2 -13.42 1.80 -8.19
C LEU A 2 -12.01 1.20 -8.15
N ARG A 3 -10.98 2.05 -8.14
CA ARG A 3 -9.57 1.62 -7.97
C ARG A 3 -9.09 1.99 -6.58
N VAL A 4 -8.52 1.01 -5.89
CA VAL A 4 -8.02 1.17 -4.53
C VAL A 4 -6.53 0.82 -4.53
N ARG A 5 -5.74 1.65 -3.84
CA ARG A 5 -4.30 1.42 -3.64
C ARG A 5 -4.04 0.98 -2.20
N GLY A 6 -3.05 0.12 -2.03
CA GLY A 6 -2.68 -0.41 -0.74
C GLY A 6 -1.46 -1.32 -0.85
N PHE A 7 -1.07 -1.89 0.28
CA PHE A 7 0.06 -2.79 0.43
C PHE A 7 -0.42 -4.23 0.31
N LEU A 8 0.26 -5.03 -0.52
CA LEU A 8 -0.04 -6.44 -0.70
C LEU A 8 0.13 -7.19 0.62
N GLN A 9 -0.79 -8.11 0.94
CA GLN A 9 -0.71 -8.93 2.15
C GLN A 9 -0.06 -10.30 1.90
N GLU A 10 -0.05 -10.75 0.64
CA GLU A 10 0.65 -11.94 0.18
C GLU A 10 2.14 -11.65 -0.10
N GLU A 11 2.99 -12.68 -0.07
CA GLU A 11 4.44 -12.54 -0.37
C GLU A 11 4.69 -12.06 -1.82
N LYS A 12 3.87 -12.54 -2.76
CA LYS A 12 3.98 -12.25 -4.19
C LYS A 12 2.60 -12.30 -4.82
N ALA A 13 2.40 -11.49 -5.85
CA ALA A 13 1.22 -11.53 -6.69
C ALA A 13 1.55 -11.07 -8.11
N GLU A 14 0.83 -11.61 -9.08
CA GLU A 14 0.90 -11.23 -10.49
C GLU A 14 -0.33 -10.43 -10.92
N VAL A 15 -0.15 -9.56 -11.92
CA VAL A 15 -1.27 -8.77 -12.47
C VAL A 15 -2.38 -9.69 -12.96
N GLY A 16 -3.59 -9.47 -12.45
CA GLY A 16 -4.76 -10.27 -12.77
C GLY A 16 -5.13 -11.34 -11.74
N GLU A 17 -4.34 -11.54 -10.69
CA GLU A 17 -4.69 -12.42 -9.59
C GLU A 17 -5.66 -11.76 -8.58
N LEU A 18 -6.34 -12.58 -7.78
CA LEU A 18 -7.15 -12.10 -6.67
C LEU A 18 -6.29 -12.04 -5.41
N VAL A 19 -6.17 -10.85 -4.84
CA VAL A 19 -5.27 -10.55 -3.73
C VAL A 19 -5.98 -9.77 -2.64
N THR A 20 -5.37 -9.74 -1.45
CA THR A 20 -5.78 -8.89 -0.36
C THR A 20 -4.78 -7.75 -0.21
N ILE A 21 -5.27 -6.52 -0.29
CA ILE A 21 -4.46 -5.33 0.02
C ILE A 21 -4.90 -4.71 1.34
N GLU A 22 -3.95 -4.13 2.06
CA GLU A 22 -4.21 -3.24 3.18
C GLU A 22 -4.03 -1.79 2.74
N THR A 23 -5.10 -1.00 2.84
CA THR A 23 -5.04 0.43 2.53
C THR A 23 -4.27 1.18 3.62
N ALA A 24 -3.71 2.35 3.31
CA ALA A 24 -3.03 3.19 4.31
C ALA A 24 -3.90 3.59 5.52
N ALA A 25 -5.22 3.41 5.44
CA ALA A 25 -6.16 3.62 6.54
C ALA A 25 -6.41 2.34 7.38
N GLY A 26 -5.64 1.27 7.19
CA GLY A 26 -5.77 0.00 7.91
C GLY A 26 -6.93 -0.91 7.45
N ARG A 27 -7.63 -0.56 6.37
CA ARG A 27 -8.72 -1.41 5.83
C ARG A 27 -8.16 -2.50 4.92
N LYS A 28 -8.62 -3.74 5.09
CA LYS A 28 -8.33 -4.86 4.19
C LYS A 28 -9.37 -4.96 3.08
N VAL A 29 -8.92 -5.06 1.83
CA VAL A 29 -9.76 -5.10 0.64
C VAL A 29 -9.33 -6.27 -0.23
N TYR A 30 -10.28 -7.11 -0.63
CA TYR A 30 -10.05 -8.23 -1.54
C TYR A 30 -10.49 -7.86 -2.96
N GLY A 31 -9.63 -8.12 -3.96
CA GLY A 31 -9.95 -7.77 -5.33
C GLY A 31 -8.92 -8.25 -6.34
N LYS A 32 -9.17 -7.95 -7.62
CA LYS A 32 -8.25 -8.30 -8.72
C LYS A 32 -7.18 -7.21 -8.86
N ILE A 33 -5.90 -7.61 -8.80
CA ILE A 33 -4.79 -6.66 -8.95
C ILE A 33 -4.65 -6.24 -10.42
N GLU A 34 -4.58 -4.93 -10.65
CA GLU A 34 -4.45 -4.34 -11.99
C GLU A 34 -3.01 -3.92 -12.30
N SER A 35 -2.23 -3.54 -11.29
CA SER A 35 -0.85 -3.08 -11.43
C SER A 35 -0.09 -3.28 -10.12
N VAL A 36 1.15 -3.72 -10.23
CA VAL A 36 2.13 -3.78 -9.13
C VAL A 36 3.00 -2.54 -9.25
N GLU A 37 3.23 -1.83 -8.13
CA GLU A 37 4.04 -0.59 -8.07
C GLU A 37 3.72 0.43 -9.17
N PRO A 38 2.48 0.95 -9.23
CA PRO A 38 2.07 1.83 -10.31
C PRO A 38 2.82 3.16 -10.27
N THR A 39 3.68 3.40 -11.27
CA THR A 39 4.30 4.70 -11.51
C THR A 39 3.35 5.65 -12.26
N HIS A 40 3.29 6.92 -11.86
CA HIS A 40 2.56 7.95 -12.59
C HIS A 40 3.34 8.41 -13.83
N GLU A 41 2.67 8.65 -14.95
CA GLU A 41 3.30 9.09 -16.21
C GLU A 41 3.98 10.47 -16.09
N HIS A 42 3.43 11.36 -15.26
CA HIS A 42 4.06 12.60 -14.84
C HIS A 42 4.49 12.49 -13.38
N ASN A 43 5.74 12.10 -13.16
CA ASN A 43 6.33 11.89 -11.84
C ASN A 43 7.59 12.74 -11.66
N PHE A 44 8.13 12.74 -10.45
CA PHE A 44 9.43 13.34 -10.12
C PHE A 44 10.53 12.28 -9.96
N GLY A 45 10.33 11.09 -10.56
CA GLY A 45 11.14 9.89 -10.35
C GLY A 45 10.28 8.63 -10.19
N ASP A 46 10.95 7.48 -10.18
CA ASP A 46 10.33 6.17 -9.93
C ASP A 46 9.76 6.08 -8.51
N TYR A 47 8.86 5.11 -8.30
CA TYR A 47 8.35 4.78 -6.97
C TYR A 47 9.51 4.32 -6.06
N ILE A 48 9.65 4.95 -4.90
CA ILE A 48 10.66 4.64 -3.88
C ILE A 48 9.97 3.94 -2.71
N PRO A 49 10.08 2.60 -2.57
CA PRO A 49 9.37 1.84 -1.55
C PRO A 49 9.68 2.30 -0.12
N GLU A 50 10.91 2.75 0.13
CA GLU A 50 11.37 3.23 1.44
C GLU A 50 10.59 4.47 1.92
N LEU A 51 10.11 5.31 0.99
CA LEU A 51 9.29 6.47 1.35
C LEU A 51 7.89 6.06 1.81
N ALA A 52 7.35 4.96 1.29
CA ALA A 52 6.06 4.44 1.72
C ALA A 52 6.16 3.86 3.13
N GLU A 53 7.23 3.12 3.44
CA GLU A 53 7.51 2.60 4.78
C GLU A 53 7.66 3.73 5.80
N ALA A 54 8.49 4.75 5.50
CA ALA A 54 8.67 5.91 6.37
C ALA A 54 7.35 6.66 6.63
N GLY A 55 6.46 6.73 5.63
CA GLY A 55 5.14 7.32 5.77
C GLY A 55 4.21 6.54 6.71
N ILE A 56 4.27 5.21 6.67
CA ILE A 56 3.52 4.33 7.58
C ILE A 56 4.04 4.50 9.02
N GLU A 57 5.36 4.47 9.22
CA GLU A 57 5.98 4.65 10.54
C GLU A 57 5.63 6.02 11.15
N LEU A 58 5.73 7.09 10.36
CA LEU A 58 5.37 8.44 10.81
C LEU A 58 3.89 8.51 11.18
N THR A 59 3.01 7.90 10.38
CA THR A 59 1.57 7.86 10.67
C THR A 59 1.33 7.16 12.01
N ARG A 60 1.96 6.00 12.24
CA ARG A 60 1.87 5.26 13.50
C ARG A 60 2.30 6.13 14.68
N TRP A 61 3.44 6.81 14.59
CA TRP A 61 3.89 7.73 15.65
C TRP A 61 2.89 8.85 15.93
N LEU A 62 2.36 9.49 14.87
CA LEU A 62 1.42 10.60 15.00
C LEU A 62 0.04 10.19 15.54
N THR A 63 -0.40 8.96 15.26
CA THR A 63 -1.69 8.44 15.74
C THR A 63 -1.61 7.80 17.13
N GLY A 64 -0.53 8.04 17.88
CA GLY A 64 -0.34 7.50 19.23
C GLY A 64 0.08 6.04 19.22
N GLY A 65 1.02 5.71 18.34
CA GLY A 65 1.44 4.35 17.96
C GLY A 65 1.43 3.36 19.11
N ASP A 66 0.89 2.17 18.79
CA ASP A 66 0.63 1.02 19.65
C ASP A 66 0.69 1.34 21.14
N GLU A 67 -0.50 1.40 21.76
CA GLU A 67 -0.69 1.36 23.20
C GLU A 67 -0.12 0.06 23.78
N ASP A 68 1.20 -0.13 23.74
CA ASP A 68 1.92 -1.29 24.24
C ASP A 68 3.32 -0.83 24.70
N GLU A 69 3.36 0.08 25.69
CA GLU A 69 3.99 -0.11 27.02
C GLU A 69 3.88 1.15 27.91
#